data_AF-A0A7Y4NF80-F1
#
_entry.id   AF-A0A7Y4NF80-F1
#
_cell.length_a   1.000
_cell.length_b   1.000
_cell.length_c   1.000
_cell.angle_alpha   90.00
_cell.angle_beta   90.00
_cell.angle_gamma   90.00
#
_symmetry.space_group_name_H-M   'P 1'
#
loop_
_entity.id
_entity.type
_entity.pdbx_description
1 polymer ?
#
loop_
_entity_poly.entity_id
_entity_poly.type
_entity_poly.pdbx_seq_one_letter_code
_entity_poly.pdbx_strand_id
1 'polypeptide(L)'
;MTEQDAYIQKMEAEQREATARFREIEAQADLADSEDSLDVLTGVRGFNDDVNRELQALRRADQKDWERVKDGAEKARGRFREHLDRAGTRWEELREGYRRQREAELKELGAQMDGWIAAHERTRAEDSLLTREELDFITRGLKTAGALLDNLRHAHGHAWKTARDQYEANWRELQERSRRIRAEGAQEEAGASPS
;
A
#
# COMPACT_ATOMS: atom_id res chain seq x y z
N MET A 1 38.59 15.44 28.67
CA MET A 1 37.90 14.55 27.73
C MET A 1 38.96 13.63 27.17
N THR A 2 38.83 12.33 27.38
CA THR A 2 39.80 11.33 26.92
C THR A 2 39.55 10.96 25.45
N GLU A 3 40.53 10.35 24.79
CA GLU A 3 40.35 9.81 23.43
C GLU A 3 39.22 8.76 23.40
N GLN A 4 39.03 8.01 24.50
CA GLN A 4 37.94 7.06 24.68
C GLN A 4 36.57 7.75 24.73
N ASP A 5 36.46 8.87 25.44
CA ASP A 5 35.22 9.66 25.50
C ASP A 5 34.85 10.22 24.12
N ALA A 6 35.83 10.73 23.39
CA ALA A 6 35.61 11.26 22.03
C ALA A 6 35.16 10.16 21.06
N TYR A 7 35.74 8.97 21.16
CA TYR A 7 35.33 7.81 20.37
C TYR A 7 33.90 7.36 20.68
N ILE A 8 33.52 7.28 21.97
CA ILE A 8 32.14 6.95 22.39
C ILE A 8 31.15 7.99 21.84
N GLN A 9 31.46 9.28 21.96
CA GLN A 9 30.58 10.34 21.46
C GLN A 9 30.35 10.23 19.95
N LYS A 10 31.40 9.95 19.17
CA LYS A 10 31.29 9.72 17.73
C LYS A 10 30.39 8.51 17.43
N MET A 11 30.64 7.39 18.11
CA MET A 11 29.84 6.17 17.97
C MET A 11 28.36 6.40 18.25
N GLU A 12 28.04 7.16 19.30
CA GLU A 12 26.66 7.50 19.64
C GLU A 12 25.99 8.42 18.64
N ALA A 13 26.73 9.41 18.11
CA ALA A 13 26.19 10.30 17.08
C ALA A 13 25.82 9.49 15.82
N GLU A 14 26.72 8.63 15.38
CA GLU A 14 26.49 7.70 14.26
C GLU A 14 25.32 6.74 14.50
N GLN A 15 25.15 6.25 15.74
CA GLN A 15 24.03 5.37 16.09
C GLN A 15 22.69 6.10 16.13
N ARG A 16 22.68 7.37 16.58
CA ARG A 16 21.46 8.20 16.57
C ARG A 16 20.99 8.46 15.15
N GLU A 17 21.90 8.74 14.23
CA GLU A 17 21.58 8.92 12.81
C GLU A 17 20.97 7.64 12.21
N ALA A 18 21.62 6.48 12.43
CA ALA A 18 21.10 5.21 11.94
C ALA A 18 19.74 4.84 12.55
N THR A 19 19.53 5.15 13.84
CA THR A 19 18.23 4.95 14.51
C THR A 19 17.15 5.89 13.98
N ALA A 20 17.51 7.15 13.65
CA ALA A 20 16.57 8.09 13.04
C ALA A 20 16.11 7.59 11.67
N ARG A 21 17.05 7.10 10.84
CA ARG A 21 16.73 6.47 9.55
C ARG A 21 15.84 5.24 9.70
N PHE A 22 16.11 4.38 10.69
CA PHE A 22 15.25 3.23 10.98
C PHE A 22 13.81 3.65 11.31
N ARG A 23 13.62 4.65 12.18
CA ARG A 23 12.30 5.17 12.56
C ARG A 23 11.57 5.81 11.39
N GLU A 24 12.30 6.46 10.48
CA GLU A 24 11.71 7.01 9.26
C GLU A 24 11.15 5.89 8.37
N ILE A 25 11.91 4.81 8.15
CA ILE A 25 11.46 3.67 7.35
C ILE A 25 10.25 3.00 8.01
N GLU A 26 10.30 2.81 9.33
CA GLU A 26 9.20 2.26 10.13
C GLU A 26 7.91 3.08 9.99
N ALA A 27 7.99 4.41 10.15
CA ALA A 27 6.84 5.29 9.97
C ALA A 27 6.28 5.25 8.54
N GLN A 28 7.15 5.12 7.53
CA GLN A 28 6.70 4.98 6.13
C GLN A 28 6.02 3.62 5.87
N ALA A 29 6.50 2.55 6.50
CA ALA A 29 5.89 1.22 6.41
C ALA A 29 4.52 1.18 7.10
N ASP A 30 4.41 1.78 8.29
CA ASP A 30 3.14 1.91 9.03
C ASP A 30 2.09 2.65 8.21
N LEU A 31 2.46 3.77 7.58
CA LEU A 31 1.54 4.52 6.70
C LEU A 31 1.07 3.72 5.49
N ALA A 32 1.86 2.74 5.04
CA ALA A 32 1.50 1.87 3.94
C ALA A 32 0.64 0.67 4.36
N ASP A 33 0.49 0.42 5.67
CA ASP A 33 -0.28 -0.70 6.25
C ASP A 33 0.12 -2.05 5.64
N SER A 34 1.43 -2.28 5.44
CA SER A 34 1.98 -3.50 4.85
C SER A 34 2.58 -4.39 5.94
N GLU A 35 1.88 -5.47 6.26
CA GLU A 35 2.32 -6.50 7.22
C GLU A 35 3.67 -7.12 6.82
N ASP A 36 3.86 -7.37 5.51
CA ASP A 36 5.13 -7.83 4.93
C ASP A 36 6.30 -6.87 5.22
N SER A 37 6.01 -5.57 5.33
CA SER A 37 7.03 -4.53 5.56
C SER A 37 7.40 -4.40 7.04
N LEU A 38 6.46 -4.68 7.94
CA LEU A 38 6.73 -4.74 9.38
C LEU A 38 7.56 -5.98 9.74
N ASP A 39 7.38 -7.09 9.04
CA ASP A 39 8.23 -8.29 9.21
C ASP A 39 9.70 -7.99 8.84
N VAL A 40 9.92 -7.30 7.72
CA VAL A 40 11.27 -6.87 7.27
C VAL A 40 11.98 -5.99 8.31
N LEU A 41 11.23 -5.19 9.07
CA LEU A 41 11.77 -4.27 10.08
C LEU A 41 11.94 -4.90 11.48
N THR A 42 11.26 -6.00 11.77
CA THR A 42 11.31 -6.67 13.08
C THR A 42 12.72 -7.13 13.43
N GLY A 43 13.45 -7.69 12.46
CA GLY A 43 14.86 -8.07 12.65
C GLY A 43 15.78 -6.88 12.93
N VAL A 44 15.54 -5.73 12.27
CA VAL A 44 16.36 -4.50 12.42
C VAL A 44 16.23 -3.91 13.83
N ARG A 45 15.05 -4.01 14.46
CA ARG A 45 14.83 -3.58 15.84
C ARG A 45 15.72 -4.34 16.83
N GLY A 46 15.82 -5.66 16.69
CA GLY A 46 16.69 -6.50 17.53
C GLY A 46 18.17 -6.12 17.41
N PHE A 47 18.65 -5.81 16.20
CA PHE A 47 20.02 -5.34 16.00
C PHE A 47 20.27 -3.94 16.58
N ASN A 48 19.28 -3.04 16.60
CA ASN A 48 19.39 -1.74 17.27
C ASN A 48 19.58 -1.92 18.78
N ASP A 49 18.79 -2.79 19.40
CA ASP A 49 18.90 -3.10 20.83
C ASP A 49 20.26 -3.70 21.18
N ASP A 50 20.79 -4.58 20.33
CA ASP A 50 22.15 -5.11 20.48
C ASP A 50 23.21 -4.01 20.43
N VAL A 51 23.12 -3.06 19.48
CA VAL A 51 24.06 -1.92 19.43
C VAL A 51 23.96 -1.06 20.70
N ASN A 52 22.75 -0.79 21.17
CA ASN A 52 22.55 -0.01 22.39
C ASN A 52 23.17 -0.73 23.61
N ARG A 53 23.04 -2.06 23.69
CA ARG A 53 23.67 -2.86 24.74
C ARG A 53 25.20 -2.76 24.69
N GLU A 54 25.81 -2.93 23.52
CA GLU A 54 27.26 -2.88 23.36
C GLU A 54 27.82 -1.46 23.61
N LEU A 55 27.10 -0.40 23.23
CA LEU A 55 27.49 0.99 23.55
C LEU A 55 27.46 1.26 25.07
N GLN A 56 26.49 0.70 25.79
CA GLN A 56 26.44 0.79 27.25
C GLN A 56 27.57 -0.01 27.92
N ALA A 57 27.93 -1.17 27.35
CA ALA A 57 29.09 -1.93 27.81
C ALA A 57 30.39 -1.15 27.58
N LEU A 58 30.53 -0.49 26.42
CA LEU A 58 31.70 0.31 26.07
C LEU A 58 31.91 1.49 27.03
N ARG A 59 30.83 2.17 27.42
CA ARG A 59 30.88 3.25 28.44
C ARG A 59 31.37 2.78 29.81
N ARG A 60 31.20 1.50 30.13
CA ARG A 60 31.55 0.91 31.43
C ARG A 60 32.87 0.14 31.39
N ALA A 61 33.46 -0.03 30.22
CA ALA A 61 34.68 -0.79 30.05
C ALA A 61 35.85 -0.10 30.73
N ASP A 62 36.67 -0.89 31.43
CA ASP A 62 37.95 -0.43 31.92
C ASP A 62 39.01 -0.48 30.82
N GLN A 63 40.22 -0.01 31.13
CA GLN A 63 41.30 0.06 30.14
C GLN A 63 41.78 -1.31 29.64
N LYS A 64 41.53 -2.39 30.40
CA LYS A 64 41.93 -3.75 30.01
C LYS A 64 40.94 -4.39 29.05
N ASP A 65 39.65 -4.13 29.23
CA ASP A 65 38.58 -4.66 28.40
C ASP A 65 38.19 -3.75 27.23
N TRP A 66 38.71 -2.52 27.19
CA TRP A 66 38.36 -1.49 26.22
C TRP A 66 38.35 -1.99 24.75
N GLU A 67 39.46 -2.54 24.26
CA GLU A 67 39.54 -2.98 22.86
C GLU A 67 38.59 -4.14 22.56
N ARG A 68 38.40 -5.07 23.51
CA ARG A 68 37.45 -6.19 23.35
C ARG A 68 36.02 -5.70 23.21
N VAL A 69 35.61 -4.75 24.05
CA VAL A 69 34.25 -4.21 24.05
C VAL A 69 34.03 -3.28 22.86
N LYS A 70 35.04 -2.51 22.47
CA LYS A 70 35.05 -1.68 21.27
C LYS A 70 34.82 -2.52 20.01
N ASP A 71 35.55 -3.62 19.86
CA ASP A 71 35.34 -4.59 18.77
C ASP A 71 33.91 -5.15 18.75
N GLY A 72 33.34 -5.45 19.92
CA GLY A 72 31.95 -5.90 20.06
C GLY A 72 30.96 -4.85 19.56
N ALA A 73 31.14 -3.60 19.98
CA ALA A 73 30.29 -2.48 19.59
C ALA A 73 30.41 -2.14 18.09
N GLU A 74 31.62 -2.20 17.52
CA GLU A 74 31.83 -2.03 16.08
C GLU A 74 31.17 -3.14 15.27
N LYS A 75 31.27 -4.41 15.70
CA LYS A 75 30.60 -5.54 15.05
C LYS A 75 29.08 -5.43 15.11
N ALA A 76 28.52 -5.07 16.28
CA ALA A 76 27.08 -4.85 16.42
C ALA A 76 26.62 -3.73 15.48
N ARG A 77 27.36 -2.61 15.42
CA ARG A 77 27.05 -1.48 14.54
C ARG A 77 27.11 -1.86 13.06
N GLY A 78 28.12 -2.62 12.67
CA GLY A 78 28.27 -3.15 11.30
C GLY A 78 27.05 -3.99 10.89
N ARG A 79 26.65 -4.94 11.75
CA ARG A 79 25.45 -5.78 11.50
C ARG A 79 24.17 -4.96 11.43
N PHE A 80 23.98 -4.01 12.35
CA PHE A 80 22.81 -3.14 12.34
C PHE A 80 22.72 -2.34 11.04
N ARG A 81 23.81 -1.72 10.59
CA ARG A 81 23.84 -0.98 9.31
C ARG A 81 23.56 -1.87 8.12
N GLU A 82 24.21 -3.03 8.05
CA GLU A 82 24.01 -4.00 6.96
C GLU A 82 22.55 -4.47 6.89
N HIS A 83 21.93 -4.75 8.04
CA HIS A 83 20.52 -5.12 8.10
C HIS A 83 19.59 -3.95 7.79
N LEU A 84 19.91 -2.74 8.24
CA LEU A 84 19.15 -1.53 7.93
C LEU A 84 19.17 -1.22 6.43
N ASP A 85 20.33 -1.36 5.78
CA ASP A 85 20.46 -1.15 4.34
C ASP A 85 19.67 -2.22 3.56
N ARG A 86 19.80 -3.50 3.93
CA ARG A 86 19.00 -4.58 3.34
C ARG A 86 17.50 -4.37 3.51
N ALA A 87 17.07 -3.98 4.71
CA ALA A 87 15.67 -3.69 4.99
C ALA A 87 15.18 -2.51 4.16
N GLY A 88 15.99 -1.46 4.02
CA GLY A 88 15.72 -0.33 3.14
C GLY A 88 15.53 -0.75 1.68
N THR A 89 16.44 -1.57 1.14
CA THR A 89 16.32 -2.09 -0.23
C THR A 89 15.06 -2.94 -0.41
N ARG A 90 14.80 -3.90 0.48
CA ARG A 90 13.60 -4.75 0.40
C ARG A 90 12.32 -3.93 0.52
N TRP A 91 12.29 -2.93 1.39
CA TRP A 91 11.16 -2.02 1.53
C TRP A 91 10.90 -1.24 0.24
N GLU A 92 11.95 -0.74 -0.41
CA GLU A 92 11.83 -0.04 -1.69
C GLU A 92 11.30 -0.97 -2.79
N GLU A 93 11.81 -2.20 -2.88
CA GLU A 93 11.32 -3.22 -3.81
C GLU A 93 9.83 -3.55 -3.59
N LEU A 94 9.42 -3.75 -2.32
CA LEU A 94 8.03 -3.98 -1.97
C LEU A 94 7.15 -2.80 -2.36
N ARG A 95 7.59 -1.58 -2.07
CA ARG A 95 6.85 -0.35 -2.40
C ARG A 95 6.69 -0.18 -3.91
N GLU A 96 7.73 -0.45 -4.69
CA GLU A 96 7.63 -0.47 -6.15
C GLU A 96 6.69 -1.56 -6.65
N GLY A 97 6.78 -2.77 -6.09
CA GLY A 97 5.89 -3.88 -6.40
C GLY A 97 4.42 -3.52 -6.19
N TYR A 98 4.08 -2.99 -5.02
CA TYR A 98 2.72 -2.53 -4.71
C TYR A 98 2.27 -1.40 -5.63
N ARG A 99 3.14 -0.44 -5.98
CA ARG A 99 2.78 0.62 -6.95
C ARG A 99 2.43 0.04 -8.31
N ARG A 100 3.28 -0.84 -8.85
CA ARG A 100 3.03 -1.50 -10.15
C ARG A 100 1.75 -2.32 -10.13
N GLN A 101 1.51 -3.07 -9.05
CA GLN A 101 0.29 -3.85 -8.89
C GLN A 101 -0.95 -2.96 -8.87
N ARG A 102 -0.93 -1.86 -8.10
CA ARG A 102 -2.04 -0.90 -8.03
C ARG A 102 -2.30 -0.23 -9.38
N GLU A 103 -1.25 0.17 -10.09
CA GLU A 103 -1.38 0.75 -11.44
C GLU A 103 -2.00 -0.24 -12.43
N ALA A 104 -1.57 -1.50 -12.39
CA ALA A 104 -2.14 -2.56 -13.22
C ALA A 104 -3.63 -2.79 -12.89
N GLU A 105 -3.96 -2.84 -11.61
CA GLU A 105 -5.35 -3.02 -11.15
C GLU A 105 -6.23 -1.83 -11.56
N LEU A 106 -5.77 -0.59 -11.37
CA LEU A 106 -6.50 0.61 -11.83
C LEU A 106 -6.74 0.60 -13.34
N LYS A 107 -5.76 0.16 -14.12
CA LYS A 107 -5.88 0.03 -15.58
C LYS A 107 -6.91 -1.04 -15.94
N GLU A 108 -6.92 -2.17 -15.24
CA GLU A 108 -7.89 -3.24 -15.45
C GLU A 108 -9.31 -2.77 -15.12
N LEU A 109 -9.52 -2.15 -13.95
CA LEU A 109 -10.82 -1.62 -13.54
C LEU A 109 -11.33 -0.54 -14.50
N GLY A 110 -10.46 0.35 -14.97
CA GLY A 110 -10.78 1.34 -15.99
C GLY A 110 -11.20 0.68 -17.31
N ALA A 111 -10.44 -0.31 -17.78
CA ALA A 111 -10.77 -1.04 -19.01
C ALA A 111 -12.11 -1.80 -18.92
N GLN A 112 -12.43 -2.38 -17.77
CA GLN A 112 -13.73 -3.01 -17.53
C GLN A 112 -14.87 -2.00 -17.63
N MET A 113 -14.69 -0.81 -17.04
CA MET A 113 -15.67 0.27 -17.11
C MET A 113 -15.85 0.77 -18.54
N ASP A 114 -14.76 1.06 -19.25
CA ASP A 114 -14.78 1.53 -20.64
C ASP A 114 -15.44 0.50 -21.57
N GLY A 115 -15.10 -0.79 -21.41
CA GLY A 115 -15.72 -1.88 -22.16
C GLY A 115 -17.23 -1.98 -21.91
N TRP A 116 -17.68 -1.76 -20.68
CA TRP A 116 -19.09 -1.76 -20.33
C TRP A 116 -19.83 -0.54 -20.90
N ILE A 117 -19.22 0.66 -20.84
CA ILE A 117 -19.74 1.88 -21.47
C ILE A 117 -19.90 1.66 -22.98
N ALA A 118 -18.87 1.16 -23.66
CA ALA A 118 -18.89 0.90 -25.09
C ALA A 118 -19.92 -0.16 -25.50
N ALA A 119 -20.16 -1.16 -24.65
CA ALA A 119 -21.23 -2.14 -24.87
C ALA A 119 -22.62 -1.50 -24.73
N HIS A 120 -22.78 -0.58 -23.78
CA HIS A 120 -24.05 0.11 -23.55
C HIS A 120 -24.36 1.17 -24.62
N GLU A 121 -23.34 1.87 -25.14
CA GLU A 121 -23.50 2.79 -26.27
C GLU A 121 -23.90 2.06 -27.56
N ARG A 122 -23.29 0.90 -27.84
CA ARG A 122 -23.69 0.04 -28.97
C ARG A 122 -25.14 -0.46 -28.85
N THR A 123 -25.53 -0.96 -27.69
CA THR A 123 -26.92 -1.40 -27.46
C THR A 123 -27.92 -0.25 -27.45
N ARG A 124 -27.53 0.97 -27.07
CA ARG A 124 -28.36 2.18 -27.26
C ARG A 124 -28.57 2.53 -28.74
N ALA A 125 -27.57 2.32 -29.58
CA ALA A 125 -27.66 2.59 -31.02
C ALA A 125 -28.48 1.52 -31.77
N GLU A 126 -28.58 0.30 -31.23
CA GLU A 126 -29.18 -0.85 -31.92
C GLU A 126 -30.51 -1.36 -31.31
N ASP A 127 -30.76 -1.27 -29.99
CA ASP A 127 -31.85 -2.05 -29.32
C ASP A 127 -32.52 -1.45 -28.06
N SER A 128 -32.19 -0.22 -27.63
CA SER A 128 -32.57 0.21 -26.26
C SER A 128 -34.06 0.62 -26.09
N LEU A 129 -34.90 -0.34 -25.70
CA LEU A 129 -36.23 -0.13 -25.09
C LEU A 129 -36.17 0.35 -23.63
N LEU A 130 -35.02 0.86 -23.17
CA LEU A 130 -34.88 1.35 -21.80
C LEU A 130 -35.75 2.58 -21.57
N THR A 131 -36.40 2.61 -20.42
CA THR A 131 -37.14 3.79 -19.96
C THR A 131 -36.17 4.93 -19.64
N ARG A 132 -36.70 6.16 -19.61
CA ARG A 132 -35.91 7.33 -19.22
C ARG A 132 -35.30 7.20 -17.82
N GLU A 133 -36.04 6.57 -16.89
CA GLU A 133 -35.59 6.36 -15.52
C GLU A 133 -34.42 5.35 -15.44
N GLU A 134 -34.46 4.30 -16.25
CA GLU A 134 -33.39 3.31 -16.36
C GLU A 134 -32.13 3.88 -17.00
N LEU A 135 -32.29 4.70 -18.04
CA LEU A 135 -31.18 5.43 -18.66
C LEU A 135 -30.52 6.40 -17.67
N ASP A 136 -31.32 7.11 -16.88
CA ASP A 136 -30.85 7.98 -15.81
C ASP A 136 -30.12 7.20 -14.72
N PHE A 137 -30.66 6.06 -14.29
CA PHE A 137 -30.02 5.17 -13.32
C PHE A 137 -28.64 4.73 -13.79
N ILE A 138 -28.53 4.22 -15.03
CA ILE A 138 -27.26 3.75 -15.59
C ILE A 138 -26.25 4.90 -15.71
N THR A 139 -26.70 6.05 -16.21
CA THR A 139 -25.83 7.22 -16.39
C THR A 139 -25.29 7.75 -15.05
N ARG A 140 -26.14 7.83 -14.03
CA ARG A 140 -25.71 8.22 -12.68
C ARG A 140 -24.80 7.18 -12.05
N GLY A 141 -25.13 5.89 -12.20
CA GLY A 141 -24.30 4.79 -11.71
C GLY A 141 -22.89 4.82 -12.29
N LEU A 142 -22.76 5.02 -13.61
CA LEU A 142 -21.47 5.19 -14.28
C LEU A 142 -20.69 6.40 -13.76
N LYS A 143 -21.35 7.53 -13.57
CA LYS A 143 -20.72 8.73 -13.01
C LYS A 143 -20.18 8.48 -11.60
N THR A 144 -20.95 7.77 -10.76
CA THR A 144 -20.53 7.39 -9.40
C THR A 144 -19.36 6.41 -9.44
N ALA A 145 -19.42 5.37 -10.26
CA ALA A 145 -18.33 4.40 -10.42
C ALA A 145 -17.04 5.08 -10.90
N GLY A 146 -17.14 6.01 -11.86
CA GLY A 146 -16.00 6.81 -12.33
C GLY A 146 -15.41 7.71 -11.24
N ALA A 147 -16.24 8.34 -10.41
CA ALA A 147 -15.77 9.13 -9.27
C ALA A 147 -15.08 8.26 -8.20
N LEU A 148 -15.59 7.05 -7.95
CA LEU A 148 -14.98 6.09 -7.02
C LEU A 148 -13.65 5.55 -7.57
N LEU A 149 -13.55 5.30 -8.87
CA LEU A 149 -12.30 4.91 -9.53
C LEU A 149 -11.26 6.03 -9.47
N ASP A 150 -11.68 7.28 -9.66
CA ASP A 150 -10.78 8.43 -9.50
C ASP A 150 -10.35 8.61 -8.03
N ASN A 151 -11.24 8.40 -7.07
CA ASN A 151 -10.86 8.38 -5.65
C ASN A 151 -9.85 7.26 -5.34
N LEU A 152 -10.08 6.05 -5.88
CA LEU A 152 -9.17 4.91 -5.72
C LEU A 152 -7.76 5.22 -6.26
N ARG A 153 -7.66 5.99 -7.36
CA ARG A 153 -6.37 6.42 -7.92
C ARG A 153 -5.55 7.28 -6.97
N HIS A 154 -6.20 8.09 -6.14
CA HIS A 154 -5.53 9.00 -5.19
C HIS A 154 -5.37 8.41 -3.78
N ALA A 155 -6.05 7.29 -3.49
CA ALA A 155 -6.01 6.66 -2.18
C ALA A 155 -4.69 5.89 -1.95
N HIS A 156 -4.23 5.85 -0.71
CA HIS A 156 -3.00 5.17 -0.29
C HIS A 156 -3.20 4.39 1.02
N GLY A 157 -2.32 3.42 1.28
CA GLY A 157 -2.38 2.56 2.48
C GLY A 157 -3.77 1.95 2.70
N HIS A 158 -4.25 1.99 3.95
CA HIS A 158 -5.56 1.52 4.34
C HIS A 158 -6.71 2.15 3.54
N ALA A 159 -6.62 3.46 3.26
CA ALA A 159 -7.64 4.18 2.50
C ALA A 159 -7.79 3.65 1.08
N TRP A 160 -6.72 3.10 0.48
CA TRP A 160 -6.78 2.47 -0.83
C TRP A 160 -7.65 1.20 -0.80
N LYS A 161 -7.48 0.35 0.22
CA LYS A 161 -8.32 -0.85 0.40
C LYS A 161 -9.79 -0.48 0.57
N THR A 162 -10.08 0.49 1.43
CA THR A 162 -11.45 0.99 1.61
C THR A 162 -12.04 1.56 0.33
N ALA A 163 -11.28 2.36 -0.43
CA ALA A 163 -11.75 2.93 -1.69
C ALA A 163 -12.00 1.82 -2.74
N ARG A 164 -11.18 0.77 -2.74
CA ARG A 164 -11.35 -0.39 -3.62
C ARG A 164 -12.63 -1.13 -3.30
N ASP A 165 -12.86 -1.44 -2.02
CA ASP A 165 -14.07 -2.14 -1.58
C ASP A 165 -15.33 -1.34 -1.93
N GLN A 166 -15.29 -0.01 -1.78
CA GLN A 166 -16.38 0.89 -2.17
C GLN A 166 -16.63 0.87 -3.68
N TYR A 167 -15.57 0.96 -4.49
CA TYR A 167 -15.67 0.85 -5.94
C TYR A 167 -16.26 -0.49 -6.35
N GLU A 168 -15.73 -1.61 -5.85
CA GLU A 168 -16.20 -2.96 -6.21
C GLU A 168 -17.65 -3.19 -5.80
N ALA A 169 -18.06 -2.73 -4.62
CA ALA A 169 -19.44 -2.83 -4.15
C ALA A 169 -20.39 -2.05 -5.06
N ASN A 170 -20.05 -0.80 -5.38
CA ASN A 170 -20.85 0.04 -6.28
C ASN A 170 -20.92 -0.55 -7.70
N TRP A 171 -19.79 -1.05 -8.20
CA TRP A 171 -19.69 -1.64 -9.53
C TRP A 171 -20.54 -2.91 -9.65
N ARG A 172 -20.48 -3.80 -8.63
CA ARG A 172 -21.29 -5.01 -8.57
C ARG A 172 -22.78 -4.68 -8.53
N GLU A 173 -23.18 -3.71 -7.72
CA GLU A 173 -24.57 -3.26 -7.63
C GLU A 173 -25.07 -2.68 -8.96
N LEU A 174 -24.28 -1.84 -9.62
CA LEU A 174 -24.61 -1.28 -10.94
C LEU A 174 -24.81 -2.39 -11.98
N GLN A 175 -23.88 -3.34 -12.05
CA GLN A 175 -23.97 -4.46 -12.97
C GLN A 175 -25.20 -5.34 -12.70
N GLU A 176 -25.47 -5.66 -11.44
CA GLU A 176 -26.60 -6.50 -11.06
C GLU A 176 -27.94 -5.82 -11.38
N ARG A 177 -28.11 -4.55 -11.00
CA ARG A 177 -29.32 -3.78 -11.30
C ARG A 177 -29.50 -3.57 -12.81
N SER A 178 -28.43 -3.32 -13.56
CA SER A 178 -28.49 -3.23 -15.03
C SER A 178 -28.91 -4.55 -15.69
N ARG A 179 -28.48 -5.70 -15.15
CA ARG A 179 -28.92 -7.02 -15.64
C ARG A 179 -30.39 -7.26 -15.36
N ARG A 180 -30.88 -6.88 -14.16
CA ARG A 180 -32.30 -7.01 -13.81
C ARG A 180 -33.20 -6.16 -14.71
N ILE A 181 -32.84 -4.89 -14.92
CA ILE A 181 -33.55 -4.00 -15.85
C ILE A 181 -33.69 -4.64 -17.24
N ARG A 182 -32.61 -5.22 -17.78
CA ARG A 182 -32.65 -5.93 -19.07
C ARG A 182 -33.50 -7.21 -19.06
N ALA A 183 -33.51 -7.94 -17.94
CA ALA A 183 -34.32 -9.15 -17.82
C ALA A 183 -35.82 -8.84 -17.68
N GLU A 184 -36.17 -7.78 -16.93
CA GLU A 184 -37.55 -7.31 -16.74
C GLU A 184 -38.13 -6.73 -18.03
N GLY A 185 -37.37 -5.88 -18.75
CA GLY A 185 -37.81 -5.35 -20.04
C GLY A 185 -38.05 -6.44 -21.10
N ALA A 186 -37.24 -7.50 -21.11
CA ALA A 186 -37.44 -8.64 -22.02
C ALA A 186 -38.70 -9.48 -21.69
N GLN A 187 -39.14 -9.49 -20.42
CA GLN A 187 -40.37 -10.19 -20.01
C GLN A 187 -41.63 -9.38 -20.33
N GLU A 188 -41.58 -8.05 -20.23
CA GLU A 188 -42.70 -7.18 -20.63
C GLU A 188 -42.98 -7.26 -22.14
N GLU A 189 -41.95 -7.34 -22.99
CA GLU A 189 -42.15 -7.56 -24.44
C GLU A 189 -42.77 -8.91 -24.79
N ALA A 190 -42.35 -9.99 -24.10
CA ALA A 190 -42.88 -11.33 -24.31
C ALA A 190 -44.37 -11.44 -23.90
N GLY A 191 -44.81 -10.64 -22.93
CA GLY A 191 -46.21 -10.56 -22.49
C GLY A 191 -47.09 -9.63 -23.32
N ALA A 192 -46.50 -8.70 -24.07
CA ALA A 192 -47.22 -7.69 -24.87
C ALA A 192 -47.51 -8.12 -26.32
N SER A 193 -47.09 -9.31 -26.76
CA SER A 193 -47.45 -9.86 -28.07
C SER A 193 -48.84 -10.53 -28.03
N PRO A 194 -49.90 -9.92 -28.59
CA PRO A 194 -51.19 -10.60 -28.74
C PRO A 194 -51.16 -11.46 -30.01
N SER A 195 -51.68 -12.69 -29.92
CA SER A 195 -52.19 -13.43 -31.08
C SER A 195 -53.49 -12.83 -31.60
#